data_AF-A0A8J5SQU6-F1
#
_entry.id   AF-A0A8J5SQU6-F1
#
_cell.length_a   1.000
_cell.length_b   1.000
_cell.length_c   1.000
_cell.angle_alpha   90.00
_cell.angle_beta   90.00
_cell.angle_gamma   90.00
#
_symmetry.space_group_name_H-M   'P 1'
#
loop_
_entity.id
_entity.type
_entity.pdbx_description
1 polymer ?
#
loop_
_entity_poly.entity_id
_entity_poly.type
_entity_poly.pdbx_seq_one_letter_code
_entity_poly.pdbx_strand_id
1 'polypeptide(L)'
;MQQVQAILAASSVLPRVASLRPTAPPQPWRQSFLGLQLPQPAARQRPGSMVNCKVSWLQGAETTGESTPAVERTPKNTDGELLDMVDAIKATFKAARNSLGETTVSAYDTAWIALVKNLDGSDTPQFPMAIDWIARNQLGDGSWGDADFFLIQDRLINTLGCVVALASWGVHMDQCSRGLSYIQDNLWRLGRDDEEEWMMVGFEITFPTLLEMAKGLGLDINYDDPALQDIYAKRNIKLAKIPREALHAKPTTLLHSLEGMEGLDWDRLLPFRCPDGSFHSSPAATAYALSQTGNKELLGYLELAINNFDGGAPCTYPVDNFDRLWAVDRLRRLGISRYFPTEIKECLEYAYSHWSPQGMSYGEHCPVKDIDDTAMAFRLFRLHGYNVSSSVFKHFEKDGEFFCFAGQSSQSLTAMYNTYRASQFAFPGEDDLDRARSFCRAFLEKRRASGNLKDKWVISKGLPSEVEYALDYPWKASLPRIETRNYLEQYGASEDVWIGKGLYRMPLVCNDLYLKAAKADFTYFQRLSRFEWLSLKRWYIRNNLQAHGVTEQSALRAYFLAAATIFEPNRAAERMGWARTAILADAIASHFRRNAGAGADGTMEILISGLATDDWTNQAR
;
A
#
# COMPACT_ATOMS: atom_id res chain seq x y z
N MET A 1 44.87 -15.03 -12.59
CA MET A 1 44.60 -16.41 -12.10
C MET A 1 44.03 -16.45 -10.67
N GLN A 2 44.54 -15.72 -9.68
CA GLN A 2 44.02 -15.77 -8.30
C GLN A 2 42.56 -15.25 -8.11
N GLN A 3 42.08 -14.30 -8.92
CA GLN A 3 40.69 -13.84 -8.84
C GLN A 3 39.67 -14.79 -9.51
N VAL A 4 40.08 -15.63 -10.46
CA VAL A 4 39.20 -16.62 -11.11
C VAL A 4 39.07 -17.89 -10.25
N GLN A 5 40.13 -18.26 -9.53
CA GLN A 5 40.08 -19.33 -8.52
C GLN A 5 39.24 -18.95 -7.29
N ALA A 6 39.20 -17.67 -6.91
CA ALA A 6 38.34 -17.20 -5.81
C ALA A 6 36.83 -17.32 -6.12
N ILE A 7 36.43 -17.14 -7.38
CA ILE A 7 35.03 -17.29 -7.84
C ILE A 7 34.60 -18.77 -7.89
N LEU A 8 35.53 -19.67 -8.24
CA LEU A 8 35.27 -21.12 -8.26
C LEU A 8 35.29 -21.74 -6.85
N ALA A 9 36.09 -21.23 -5.91
CA ALA A 9 36.12 -21.70 -4.53
C ALA A 9 34.88 -21.27 -3.71
N ALA A 10 34.34 -20.07 -3.96
CA ALA A 10 33.13 -19.57 -3.29
C ALA A 10 31.85 -20.38 -3.63
N SER A 11 31.87 -21.18 -4.69
CA SER A 11 30.75 -22.06 -5.07
C SER A 11 30.72 -23.39 -4.30
N SER A 12 31.72 -23.65 -3.46
CA SER A 12 31.89 -24.94 -2.76
C SER A 12 31.70 -24.89 -1.23
N VAL A 13 31.38 -23.73 -0.67
CA VAL A 13 31.07 -23.55 0.77
C VAL A 13 29.75 -22.79 0.93
N LEU A 14 28.67 -23.41 0.47
CA LEU A 14 27.33 -23.11 0.99
C LEU A 14 26.98 -24.23 1.99
N PRO A 15 26.57 -23.91 3.24
CA PRO A 15 26.16 -24.93 4.18
C PRO A 15 24.97 -25.71 3.59
N ARG A 16 25.05 -27.05 3.63
CA ARG A 16 23.94 -27.93 3.32
C ARG A 16 22.78 -27.59 4.25
N VAL A 17 21.79 -26.87 3.74
CA VAL A 17 20.49 -26.71 4.42
C VAL A 17 19.87 -28.09 4.49
N ALA A 18 19.74 -28.62 5.70
CA ALA A 18 19.03 -29.85 5.98
C ALA A 18 17.61 -29.74 5.41
N SER A 19 17.18 -30.81 4.75
CA SER A 19 15.87 -30.96 4.13
C SER A 19 14.72 -30.68 5.12
N LEU A 20 14.13 -29.49 5.05
CA LEU A 20 12.79 -29.26 5.55
C LEU A 20 11.82 -29.81 4.50
N ARG A 21 11.38 -31.06 4.69
CA ARG A 21 10.20 -31.59 3.99
C ARG A 21 8.97 -30.89 4.58
N PRO A 22 8.12 -30.22 3.79
CA PRO A 22 6.78 -29.88 4.22
C PRO A 22 6.01 -31.19 4.45
N THR A 23 5.52 -31.41 5.66
CA THR A 23 4.47 -32.39 5.91
C THR A 23 3.17 -31.85 5.31
N ALA A 24 2.64 -32.59 4.34
CA ALA A 24 1.44 -32.35 3.52
C ALA A 24 1.68 -31.64 2.18
N PRO A 25 1.16 -32.19 1.06
CA PRO A 25 1.28 -31.57 -0.26
C PRO A 25 0.41 -30.29 -0.32
N PRO A 26 0.94 -29.17 -0.84
CA PRO A 26 0.10 -28.01 -1.14
C PRO A 26 -0.88 -28.38 -2.25
N GLN A 27 -2.16 -28.04 -2.06
CA GLN A 27 -3.17 -28.16 -3.12
C GLN A 27 -2.71 -27.43 -4.38
N PRO A 28 -2.92 -27.99 -5.58
CA PRO A 28 -2.52 -27.33 -6.82
C PRO A 28 -3.27 -26.01 -7.00
N TRP A 29 -2.49 -24.97 -7.27
CA TRP A 29 -2.88 -23.66 -7.77
C TRP A 29 -4.16 -23.71 -8.63
N ARG A 30 -5.21 -23.01 -8.21
CA ARG A 30 -6.46 -22.89 -8.97
C ARG A 30 -6.14 -22.29 -10.34
N GLN A 31 -6.43 -23.06 -11.38
CA GLN A 31 -6.51 -22.58 -12.75
C GLN A 31 -7.75 -21.71 -12.92
N SER A 32 -7.60 -20.40 -12.83
CA SER A 32 -8.65 -19.48 -13.28
C SER A 32 -8.04 -18.29 -13.99
N PHE A 33 -7.43 -18.53 -15.17
CA PHE A 33 -7.33 -17.55 -16.28
C PHE A 33 -6.80 -18.12 -17.62
N LEU A 34 -6.70 -19.45 -17.77
CA LEU A 34 -6.36 -20.09 -19.05
C LEU A 34 -7.61 -20.74 -19.66
N GLY A 35 -8.61 -19.92 -19.96
CA GLY A 35 -9.81 -20.34 -20.68
C GLY A 35 -9.72 -20.01 -22.17
N LEU A 36 -8.96 -20.79 -22.93
CA LEU A 36 -9.11 -20.89 -24.39
C LEU A 36 -9.03 -22.38 -24.76
N GLN A 37 -10.19 -23.00 -24.92
CA GLN A 37 -10.33 -24.34 -25.49
C GLN A 37 -9.86 -24.32 -26.94
N LEU A 38 -8.80 -25.08 -27.24
CA LEU A 38 -8.46 -25.48 -28.60
C LEU A 38 -9.38 -26.65 -29.02
N PRO A 39 -10.03 -26.62 -30.19
CA PRO A 39 -10.75 -27.80 -30.69
C PRO A 39 -9.77 -28.88 -31.13
N GLN A 40 -10.05 -30.15 -30.78
CA GLN A 40 -9.32 -31.31 -31.33
C GLN A 40 -9.61 -31.47 -32.83
N PRO A 41 -8.62 -31.88 -33.66
CA PRO A 41 -8.83 -32.13 -35.08
C PRO A 41 -9.23 -33.57 -35.36
N ALA A 42 -10.28 -33.75 -36.17
CA ALA A 42 -10.58 -34.99 -36.86
C ALA A 42 -9.68 -35.15 -38.10
N ALA A 43 -9.27 -36.38 -38.36
CA ALA A 43 -8.38 -36.76 -39.46
C ALA A 43 -9.02 -36.59 -40.85
N ARG A 44 -8.27 -36.03 -41.81
CA ARG A 44 -7.91 -36.68 -43.11
C ARG A 44 -7.20 -35.72 -44.09
N GLN A 45 -6.15 -36.29 -44.71
CA GLN A 45 -5.61 -36.10 -46.06
C GLN A 45 -4.86 -34.80 -46.46
N ARG A 46 -3.59 -35.00 -46.86
CA ARG A 46 -2.72 -34.11 -47.68
C ARG A 46 -3.23 -34.10 -49.15
N PRO A 47 -2.95 -33.07 -49.97
CA PRO A 47 -1.63 -32.71 -50.53
C PRO A 47 -1.34 -31.19 -50.36
N GLY A 48 -0.15 -30.59 -50.44
CA GLY A 48 1.08 -30.88 -51.17
C GLY A 48 1.41 -29.65 -52.04
N SER A 49 2.34 -28.78 -51.60
CA SER A 49 3.30 -28.01 -52.45
C SER A 49 4.05 -26.93 -51.65
N MET A 50 5.34 -26.77 -51.98
CA MET A 50 6.23 -25.67 -51.61
C MET A 50 5.73 -24.36 -52.26
N VAL A 51 6.01 -23.15 -51.76
CA VAL A 51 7.24 -22.38 -52.03
C VAL A 51 7.19 -21.01 -51.28
N ASN A 52 8.36 -20.59 -50.80
CA ASN A 52 8.87 -19.25 -50.44
C ASN A 52 7.96 -18.00 -50.49
N CYS A 53 7.96 -17.23 -49.39
CA CYS A 53 7.71 -15.79 -49.40
C CYS A 53 9.02 -15.01 -49.23
N LYS A 54 9.45 -14.33 -50.29
CA LYS A 54 10.39 -13.20 -50.24
C LYS A 54 9.59 -11.94 -49.90
N VAL A 55 10.15 -11.13 -49.00
CA VAL A 55 9.66 -9.79 -48.65
C VAL A 55 10.24 -8.78 -49.65
N SER A 56 9.40 -7.92 -50.22
CA SER A 56 9.84 -6.64 -50.82
C SER A 56 8.75 -5.58 -50.67
N TRP A 57 9.20 -4.38 -50.34
CA TRP A 57 8.41 -3.20 -49.99
C TRP A 57 7.97 -2.37 -51.22
N LEU A 58 6.83 -1.69 -51.04
CA LEU A 58 6.43 -0.35 -51.52
C LEU A 58 5.80 -0.10 -52.92
N GLN A 59 4.72 0.69 -52.83
CA GLN A 59 4.11 1.67 -53.77
C GLN A 59 2.95 1.27 -54.71
N GLY A 60 1.80 1.94 -54.53
CA GLY A 60 1.10 2.63 -55.63
C GLY A 60 -0.35 2.24 -55.99
N ALA A 61 -1.31 3.00 -55.47
CA ALA A 61 -2.53 3.57 -56.09
C ALA A 61 -3.63 2.72 -56.82
N GLU A 62 -4.88 3.03 -56.38
CA GLU A 62 -6.15 3.21 -57.12
C GLU A 62 -7.14 2.07 -57.45
N THR A 63 -8.30 2.17 -56.74
CA THR A 63 -9.73 2.00 -57.12
C THR A 63 -10.26 0.72 -57.77
N THR A 64 -11.20 0.04 -57.13
CA THR A 64 -12.67 0.03 -57.40
C THR A 64 -13.38 -0.97 -56.47
N GLY A 65 -14.63 -0.69 -56.10
CA GLY A 65 -15.33 -1.36 -54.99
C GLY A 65 -16.09 -2.63 -55.34
N GLU A 66 -16.40 -3.43 -54.32
CA GLU A 66 -17.77 -3.83 -53.92
C GLU A 66 -17.77 -4.84 -52.75
N SER A 67 -18.71 -4.60 -51.82
CA SER A 67 -19.35 -5.51 -50.86
C SER A 67 -18.51 -6.39 -49.92
N THR A 68 -18.53 -6.00 -48.64
CA THR A 68 -18.16 -6.77 -47.44
C THR A 68 -18.98 -8.04 -47.23
N PRO A 69 -18.36 -9.06 -46.63
CA PRO A 69 -18.93 -9.73 -45.47
C PRO A 69 -18.06 -9.47 -44.22
N ALA A 70 -18.73 -9.30 -43.10
CA ALA A 70 -18.14 -9.07 -41.78
C ALA A 70 -17.21 -10.22 -41.34
N VAL A 71 -16.29 -9.88 -40.41
CA VAL A 71 -15.28 -10.66 -39.66
C VAL A 71 -13.91 -10.04 -39.99
N GLU A 72 -13.24 -9.33 -39.08
CA GLU A 72 -12.71 -9.80 -37.81
C GLU A 72 -12.35 -8.56 -36.97
N ARG A 73 -12.71 -8.51 -35.68
CA ARG A 73 -12.29 -7.42 -34.79
C ARG A 73 -10.76 -7.40 -34.73
N THR A 74 -10.17 -6.33 -35.24
CA THR A 74 -8.77 -5.96 -34.99
C THR A 74 -8.49 -5.97 -33.48
N PRO A 75 -7.28 -6.38 -33.03
CA PRO A 75 -6.93 -6.28 -31.63
C PRO A 75 -7.05 -4.81 -31.22
N LYS A 76 -7.85 -4.52 -30.20
CA LYS A 76 -7.91 -3.18 -29.60
C LYS A 76 -6.49 -2.71 -29.32
N ASN A 77 -6.25 -1.43 -29.61
CA ASN A 77 -4.98 -0.73 -29.42
C ASN A 77 -4.61 -0.69 -27.91
N THR A 78 -4.11 -1.81 -27.38
CA THR A 78 -3.81 -1.98 -25.93
C THR A 78 -2.77 -0.99 -25.43
N ASP A 79 -1.91 -0.51 -26.32
CA ASP A 79 -0.85 0.43 -25.99
C ASP A 79 -1.42 1.85 -25.82
N GLY A 80 -2.43 2.22 -26.61
CA GLY A 80 -3.17 3.47 -26.44
C GLY A 80 -3.94 3.52 -25.12
N GLU A 81 -4.67 2.45 -24.80
CA GLU A 81 -5.45 2.38 -23.55
C GLU A 81 -4.57 2.48 -22.28
N LEU A 82 -3.36 1.90 -22.29
CA LEU A 82 -2.42 2.01 -21.16
C LEU A 82 -1.91 3.45 -21.00
N LEU A 83 -1.56 4.12 -22.10
CA LEU A 83 -1.06 5.50 -22.06
C LEU A 83 -2.15 6.46 -21.55
N ASP A 84 -3.40 6.29 -21.99
CA ASP A 84 -4.52 7.09 -21.49
C ASP A 84 -4.71 6.94 -19.98
N MET A 85 -4.58 5.70 -19.45
CA MET A 85 -4.63 5.46 -18.01
C MET A 85 -3.44 6.09 -17.27
N VAL A 86 -2.24 6.03 -17.84
CA VAL A 86 -1.05 6.68 -17.27
C VAL A 86 -1.23 8.19 -17.19
N ASP A 87 -1.73 8.82 -18.25
CA ASP A 87 -1.93 10.27 -18.29
C ASP A 87 -3.04 10.72 -17.32
N ALA A 88 -4.10 9.92 -17.17
CA ALA A 88 -5.11 10.15 -16.14
C ALA A 88 -4.53 10.05 -14.72
N ILE A 89 -3.68 9.04 -14.44
CA ILE A 89 -2.99 8.93 -13.15
C ILE A 89 -2.11 10.15 -12.89
N LYS A 90 -1.33 10.61 -13.89
CA LYS A 90 -0.52 11.84 -13.76
C LYS A 90 -1.37 13.07 -13.47
N ALA A 91 -2.53 13.19 -14.10
CA ALA A 91 -3.46 14.27 -13.84
C ALA A 91 -3.93 14.26 -12.37
N THR A 92 -4.18 13.08 -11.79
CA THR A 92 -4.51 12.93 -10.36
C THR A 92 -3.36 13.43 -9.47
N PHE A 93 -2.11 13.03 -9.72
CA PHE A 93 -0.96 13.54 -8.96
C PHE A 93 -0.78 15.05 -9.10
N LYS A 94 -1.00 15.59 -10.30
CA LYS A 94 -0.93 17.04 -10.54
C LYS A 94 -2.00 17.80 -9.77
N ALA A 95 -3.22 17.26 -9.69
CA ALA A 95 -4.30 17.84 -8.90
C ALA A 95 -4.00 17.78 -7.39
N ALA A 96 -3.46 16.67 -6.91
CA ALA A 96 -3.09 16.46 -5.50
C ALA A 96 -1.80 17.17 -5.08
N ARG A 97 -1.03 17.76 -6.01
CA ARG A 97 0.31 18.33 -5.75
C ARG A 97 0.35 19.29 -4.56
N ASN A 98 -0.64 20.18 -4.48
CA ASN A 98 -0.78 21.18 -3.41
C ASN A 98 -1.85 20.79 -2.39
N SER A 99 -2.39 19.57 -2.46
CA SER A 99 -3.34 19.06 -1.48
C SER A 99 -2.62 18.75 -0.16
N LEU A 100 -3.30 19.01 0.95
CA LEU A 100 -2.86 18.60 2.28
C LEU A 100 -3.30 17.17 2.64
N GLY A 101 -3.75 16.39 1.65
CA GLY A 101 -4.11 14.99 1.80
C GLY A 101 -5.44 14.66 1.14
N GLU A 102 -5.45 13.69 0.24
CA GLU A 102 -6.68 13.18 -0.37
C GLU A 102 -7.28 12.05 0.50
N THR A 103 -8.37 12.36 1.20
CA THR A 103 -9.08 11.43 2.10
C THR A 103 -10.60 11.66 2.04
N THR A 104 -11.40 10.68 2.48
CA THR A 104 -12.86 10.84 2.58
C THR A 104 -13.28 11.63 3.82
N VAL A 105 -14.48 12.23 3.75
CA VAL A 105 -15.13 12.95 4.84
C VAL A 105 -15.60 11.99 5.94
N SER A 106 -15.48 12.40 7.20
CA SER A 106 -16.02 11.75 8.40
C SER A 106 -17.28 12.48 8.85
N ALA A 107 -18.42 11.81 8.84
CA ALA A 107 -19.68 12.43 9.28
C ALA A 107 -19.64 12.75 10.78
N TYR A 108 -18.98 11.90 11.58
CA TYR A 108 -18.74 12.10 13.00
C TYR A 108 -17.95 13.39 13.27
N ASP A 109 -16.81 13.59 12.61
CA ASP A 109 -16.00 14.80 12.82
C ASP A 109 -16.72 16.05 12.31
N THR A 110 -17.41 15.94 11.17
CA THR A 110 -18.25 17.03 10.64
C THR A 110 -19.35 17.43 11.63
N ALA A 111 -19.97 16.46 12.31
CA ALA A 111 -20.98 16.73 13.33
C ALA A 111 -20.42 17.49 14.55
N TRP A 112 -19.20 17.17 14.99
CA TRP A 112 -18.54 17.94 16.05
C TRP A 112 -18.25 19.39 15.64
N ILE A 113 -17.90 19.63 14.38
CA ILE A 113 -17.73 20.99 13.86
C ILE A 113 -19.08 21.71 13.81
N ALA A 114 -20.14 21.03 13.36
CA ALA A 114 -21.48 21.60 13.30
C ALA A 114 -22.02 22.02 14.69
N LEU A 115 -21.55 21.42 15.77
CA LEU A 115 -21.92 21.76 17.15
C LEU A 115 -21.27 23.05 17.68
N VAL A 116 -20.24 23.57 17.01
CA VAL A 116 -19.54 24.79 17.47
C VAL A 116 -20.49 25.99 17.35
N LYS A 117 -20.77 26.64 18.49
CA LYS A 117 -21.55 27.89 18.52
C LYS A 117 -20.72 29.05 17.98
N ASN A 118 -21.41 30.02 17.38
CA ASN A 118 -20.77 31.24 16.90
C ASN A 118 -20.02 31.96 18.04
N LEU A 119 -18.76 32.31 17.78
CA LEU A 119 -17.88 32.93 18.78
C LEU A 119 -18.27 34.38 19.10
N ASP A 120 -19.16 35.00 18.32
CA ASP A 120 -19.72 36.33 18.61
C ASP A 120 -20.81 36.32 19.72
N GLY A 121 -21.19 35.13 20.19
CA GLY A 121 -22.20 34.94 21.24
C GLY A 121 -23.64 34.82 20.72
N SER A 122 -23.86 34.85 19.40
CA SER A 122 -25.15 34.52 18.80
C SER A 122 -25.46 33.03 18.94
N ASP A 123 -26.74 32.71 19.09
CA ASP A 123 -27.21 31.32 19.17
C ASP A 123 -27.39 30.71 17.77
N THR A 124 -26.32 30.74 16.99
CA THR A 124 -26.23 30.19 15.63
C THR A 124 -24.96 29.36 15.47
N PRO A 125 -24.91 28.40 14.54
CA PRO A 125 -23.71 27.62 14.27
C PRO A 125 -22.59 28.49 13.72
N GLN A 126 -21.35 28.27 14.19
CA GLN A 126 -20.14 28.87 13.63
C GLN A 126 -19.90 28.39 12.19
N PHE A 127 -20.28 27.16 11.88
CA PHE A 127 -20.08 26.52 10.57
C PHE A 127 -21.40 25.99 9.99
N PRO A 128 -22.26 26.86 9.43
CA PRO A 128 -23.51 26.42 8.78
C PRO A 128 -23.28 25.39 7.67
N MET A 129 -22.16 25.49 6.94
CA MET A 129 -21.80 24.55 5.88
C MET A 129 -21.65 23.09 6.37
N ALA A 130 -21.28 22.89 7.63
CA ALA A 130 -21.21 21.55 8.23
C ALA A 130 -22.59 20.92 8.39
N ILE A 131 -23.59 21.73 8.78
CA ILE A 131 -24.99 21.31 8.85
C ILE A 131 -25.50 20.98 7.45
N ASP A 132 -25.23 21.84 6.46
CA ASP A 132 -25.64 21.61 5.07
C ASP A 132 -24.99 20.34 4.48
N TRP A 133 -23.74 20.04 4.85
CA TRP A 133 -23.10 18.79 4.45
C TRP A 133 -23.81 17.58 5.09
N ILE A 134 -24.06 17.61 6.40
CA ILE A 134 -24.77 16.52 7.10
C ILE A 134 -26.12 16.26 6.44
N ALA A 135 -26.90 17.31 6.18
CA ALA A 135 -28.24 17.22 5.60
C ALA A 135 -28.26 16.65 4.17
N ARG A 136 -27.17 16.78 3.41
CA ARG A 136 -27.06 16.26 2.03
C ARG A 136 -26.54 14.82 1.95
N ASN A 137 -25.97 14.28 3.04
CA ASN A 137 -25.19 13.04 3.01
C ASN A 137 -25.76 11.91 3.89
N GLN A 138 -27.03 11.98 4.28
CA GLN A 138 -27.70 10.84 4.92
C GLN A 138 -27.86 9.68 3.93
N LEU A 139 -27.51 8.46 4.34
CA LEU A 139 -27.68 7.25 3.55
C LEU A 139 -29.17 6.84 3.47
N GLY A 140 -29.50 6.00 2.49
CA GLY A 140 -30.88 5.58 2.23
C GLY A 140 -31.56 4.81 3.37
N ASP A 141 -30.78 4.25 4.31
CA ASP A 141 -31.26 3.55 5.50
C ASP A 141 -31.45 4.48 6.72
N GLY A 142 -31.18 5.79 6.56
CA GLY A 142 -31.24 6.78 7.64
C GLY A 142 -29.93 6.97 8.41
N SER A 143 -28.90 6.17 8.14
CA SER A 143 -27.59 6.29 8.79
C SER A 143 -26.67 7.30 8.11
N TRP A 144 -25.54 7.60 8.76
CA TRP A 144 -24.36 8.21 8.15
C TRP A 144 -23.15 7.29 8.37
N GLY A 145 -22.14 7.35 7.49
CA GLY A 145 -20.91 6.55 7.57
C GLY A 145 -20.40 6.14 6.18
N ASP A 146 -19.52 5.13 6.12
CA ASP A 146 -19.03 4.63 4.84
C ASP A 146 -20.15 3.89 4.07
N ALA A 147 -20.37 4.28 2.81
CA ALA A 147 -21.46 3.76 1.98
C ALA A 147 -21.17 2.35 1.44
N ASP A 148 -19.89 2.01 1.25
CA ASP A 148 -19.45 0.80 0.56
C ASP A 148 -19.01 -0.30 1.53
N PHE A 149 -18.66 0.06 2.77
CA PHE A 149 -18.29 -0.86 3.83
C PHE A 149 -19.17 -0.65 5.07
N PHE A 150 -19.75 -1.74 5.59
CA PHE A 150 -20.57 -1.70 6.78
C PHE A 150 -19.77 -2.15 8.00
N LEU A 151 -19.62 -1.26 8.98
CA LEU A 151 -19.16 -1.56 10.33
C LEU A 151 -20.14 -0.90 11.30
N ILE A 152 -20.72 -1.66 12.24
CA ILE A 152 -21.80 -1.13 13.08
C ILE A 152 -21.33 0.03 13.98
N GLN A 153 -20.11 -0.04 14.49
CA GLN A 153 -19.52 1.02 15.33
C GLN A 153 -19.41 2.31 14.50
N ASP A 154 -18.94 2.20 13.25
CA ASP A 154 -18.87 3.33 12.30
C ASP A 154 -20.25 3.93 12.06
N ARG A 155 -21.23 3.10 11.66
CA ARG A 155 -22.58 3.59 11.36
C ARG A 155 -23.24 4.26 12.56
N LEU A 156 -23.13 3.67 13.76
CA LEU A 156 -23.78 4.22 14.94
C LEU A 156 -23.13 5.52 15.43
N ILE A 157 -21.80 5.63 15.45
CA ILE A 157 -21.16 6.86 15.93
C ILE A 157 -21.37 8.04 14.96
N ASN A 158 -21.29 7.79 13.65
CA ASN A 158 -21.56 8.80 12.63
C ASN A 158 -23.02 9.25 12.69
N THR A 159 -23.97 8.30 12.76
CA THR A 159 -25.41 8.61 12.82
C THR A 159 -25.77 9.37 14.09
N LEU A 160 -25.29 8.92 15.25
CA LEU A 160 -25.56 9.60 16.52
C LEU A 160 -24.98 11.01 16.53
N GLY A 161 -23.74 11.20 16.04
CA GLY A 161 -23.13 12.52 15.90
C GLY A 161 -23.99 13.47 15.06
N CYS A 162 -24.37 13.05 13.86
CA CYS A 162 -25.21 13.83 12.95
C CYS A 162 -26.58 14.17 13.58
N VAL A 163 -27.24 13.20 14.20
CA VAL A 163 -28.54 13.40 14.87
C VAL A 163 -28.40 14.43 16.00
N VAL A 164 -27.37 14.31 16.85
CA VAL A 164 -27.12 15.26 17.95
C VAL A 164 -26.86 16.67 17.40
N ALA A 165 -26.08 16.81 16.33
CA ALA A 165 -25.82 18.10 15.69
C ALA A 165 -27.09 18.75 15.15
N LEU A 166 -27.89 18.02 14.35
CA LEU A 166 -29.12 18.52 13.77
C LEU A 166 -30.17 18.87 14.85
N ALA A 167 -30.31 18.02 15.86
CA ALA A 167 -31.25 18.24 16.97
C ALA A 167 -30.85 19.44 17.84
N SER A 168 -29.55 19.67 18.07
CA SER A 168 -29.06 20.82 18.84
C SER A 168 -29.45 22.16 18.22
N TRP A 169 -29.62 22.20 16.90
CA TRP A 169 -30.04 23.39 16.15
C TRP A 169 -31.52 23.39 15.75
N GLY A 170 -32.26 22.31 16.04
CA GLY A 170 -33.68 22.19 15.67
C GLY A 170 -33.96 22.19 14.16
N VAL A 171 -33.01 21.72 13.35
CA VAL A 171 -33.08 21.71 11.88
C VAL A 171 -33.16 20.29 11.33
N HIS A 172 -33.70 20.14 10.11
CA HIS A 172 -33.75 18.86 9.39
C HIS A 172 -34.34 17.68 10.22
N MET A 173 -35.41 17.95 10.97
CA MET A 173 -36.00 17.00 11.92
C MET A 173 -36.51 15.69 11.29
N ASP A 174 -36.83 15.69 10.00
CA ASP A 174 -37.15 14.47 9.26
C ASP A 174 -35.93 13.54 9.17
N GLN A 175 -34.73 14.09 8.96
CA GLN A 175 -33.48 13.33 8.92
C GLN A 175 -33.10 12.85 10.32
N CYS A 176 -33.28 13.70 11.35
CA CYS A 176 -33.12 13.30 12.75
C CYS A 176 -33.97 12.08 13.08
N SER A 177 -35.25 12.10 12.69
CA SER A 177 -36.20 11.00 12.94
C SER A 177 -35.75 9.69 12.28
N ARG A 178 -35.27 9.75 11.03
CA ARG A 178 -34.73 8.57 10.34
C ARG A 178 -33.45 8.05 11.01
N GLY A 179 -32.54 8.95 11.41
CA GLY A 179 -31.32 8.58 12.11
C GLY A 179 -31.59 7.95 13.49
N LEU A 180 -32.56 8.48 14.24
CA LEU A 180 -33.00 7.88 15.50
C LEU A 180 -33.60 6.49 15.30
N SER A 181 -34.47 6.32 14.29
CA SER A 181 -35.00 4.99 13.93
C SER A 181 -33.86 4.01 13.64
N TYR A 182 -32.88 4.42 12.84
CA TYR A 182 -31.72 3.59 12.54
C TYR A 182 -30.96 3.18 13.81
N ILE A 183 -30.70 4.11 14.72
CA ILE A 183 -30.01 3.83 15.98
C ILE A 183 -30.82 2.82 16.81
N GLN A 184 -32.12 3.04 16.99
CA GLN A 184 -33.00 2.14 17.75
C GLN A 184 -33.00 0.72 17.16
N ASP A 185 -33.06 0.59 15.84
CA ASP A 185 -33.12 -0.69 15.14
C ASP A 185 -31.79 -1.48 15.18
N ASN A 186 -30.67 -0.81 15.42
CA ASN A 186 -29.33 -1.39 15.25
C ASN A 186 -28.45 -1.37 16.50
N LEU A 187 -28.86 -0.69 17.59
CA LEU A 187 -28.05 -0.56 18.81
C LEU A 187 -27.62 -1.90 19.41
N TRP A 188 -28.53 -2.87 19.44
CA TRP A 188 -28.32 -4.22 19.98
C TRP A 188 -27.15 -4.97 19.32
N ARG A 189 -26.78 -4.59 18.08
CA ARG A 189 -25.69 -5.25 17.33
C ARG A 189 -24.32 -4.98 17.96
N LEU A 190 -24.14 -3.87 18.68
CA LEU A 190 -22.89 -3.57 19.39
C LEU A 190 -22.52 -4.65 20.42
N GLY A 191 -23.51 -5.33 21.01
CA GLY A 191 -23.31 -6.41 21.99
C GLY A 191 -23.12 -7.80 21.38
N ARG A 192 -23.20 -7.94 20.04
CA ARG A 192 -23.05 -9.23 19.33
C ARG A 192 -21.86 -9.30 18.39
N ASP A 193 -21.11 -8.22 18.26
CA ASP A 193 -20.00 -8.16 17.32
C ASP A 193 -18.78 -8.92 17.86
N ASP A 194 -18.45 -10.02 17.18
CA ASP A 194 -17.17 -10.72 17.32
C ASP A 194 -15.99 -9.91 16.70
N GLU A 195 -16.27 -8.71 16.17
CA GLU A 195 -15.32 -7.80 15.52
C GLU A 195 -14.62 -6.83 16.50
N GLU A 196 -14.39 -7.23 17.76
CA GLU A 196 -13.57 -6.44 18.70
C GLU A 196 -12.18 -6.10 18.12
N GLU A 197 -11.72 -6.87 17.12
CA GLU A 197 -10.46 -6.68 16.39
C GLU A 197 -10.39 -5.34 15.62
N TRP A 198 -11.52 -4.73 15.24
CA TRP A 198 -11.61 -3.47 14.48
C TRP A 198 -12.21 -2.29 15.26
N MET A 199 -12.09 -2.31 16.59
CA MET A 199 -12.53 -1.20 17.42
C MET A 199 -11.88 0.13 17.00
N MET A 200 -12.71 1.09 16.57
CA MET A 200 -12.30 2.41 16.08
C MET A 200 -11.59 3.25 17.15
N VAL A 201 -10.84 4.26 16.71
CA VAL A 201 -10.09 5.16 17.60
C VAL A 201 -11.04 5.89 18.52
N GLY A 202 -10.91 5.65 19.82
CA GLY A 202 -11.62 6.39 20.86
C GLY A 202 -13.11 6.05 21.01
N PHE A 203 -13.66 5.10 20.24
CA PHE A 203 -15.10 4.79 20.25
C PHE A 203 -15.68 4.59 21.66
N GLU A 204 -14.95 3.86 22.51
CA GLU A 204 -15.39 3.54 23.87
C GLU A 204 -15.46 4.75 24.81
N ILE A 205 -14.90 5.91 24.43
CA ILE A 205 -15.00 7.17 25.20
C ILE A 205 -15.85 8.21 24.47
N THR A 206 -15.82 8.24 23.14
CA THR A 206 -16.51 9.24 22.32
C THR A 206 -17.98 8.92 22.11
N PHE A 207 -18.33 7.66 21.85
CA PHE A 207 -19.72 7.24 21.63
C PHE A 207 -20.59 7.46 22.88
N PRO A 208 -20.16 7.08 24.10
CA PRO A 208 -20.88 7.44 25.32
C PRO A 208 -21.05 8.93 25.55
N THR A 209 -20.06 9.74 25.16
CA THR A 209 -20.16 11.20 25.31
C THR A 209 -21.28 11.76 24.44
N LEU A 210 -21.41 11.28 23.20
CA LEU A 210 -22.54 11.62 22.34
C LEU A 210 -23.88 11.11 22.87
N LEU A 211 -23.92 9.93 23.51
CA LEU A 211 -25.15 9.41 24.14
C LEU A 211 -25.62 10.30 25.29
N GLU A 212 -24.71 10.80 26.14
CA GLU A 212 -25.07 11.74 27.20
C GLU A 212 -25.55 13.09 26.62
N MET A 213 -24.97 13.55 25.52
CA MET A 213 -25.47 14.74 24.79
C MET A 213 -26.88 14.50 24.24
N ALA A 214 -27.12 13.36 23.59
CA ALA A 214 -28.44 12.98 23.08
C ALA A 214 -29.49 12.91 24.19
N LYS A 215 -29.11 12.35 25.35
CA LYS A 215 -29.96 12.30 26.55
C LYS A 215 -30.30 13.68 27.09
N GLY A 216 -29.32 14.59 27.13
CA GLY A 216 -29.52 15.99 27.51
C GLY A 216 -30.47 16.76 26.58
N LEU A 217 -30.53 16.37 25.30
CA LEU A 217 -31.46 16.90 24.31
C LEU A 217 -32.85 16.24 24.35
N GLY A 218 -33.05 15.22 25.19
CA GLY A 218 -34.31 14.48 25.29
C GLY A 218 -34.60 13.57 24.09
N LEU A 219 -33.56 13.11 23.39
CA LEU A 219 -33.73 12.20 22.24
C LEU A 219 -34.11 10.80 22.73
N ASP A 220 -35.14 10.22 22.08
CA ASP A 220 -35.67 8.90 22.41
C ASP A 220 -34.74 7.78 21.89
N ILE A 221 -33.88 7.28 22.78
CA ILE A 221 -32.98 6.16 22.53
C ILE A 221 -33.17 5.17 23.68
N ASN A 222 -33.05 3.87 23.40
CA ASN A 222 -33.03 2.84 24.45
C ASN A 222 -31.72 2.89 25.25
N TYR A 223 -31.60 3.83 26.18
CA TYR A 223 -30.39 4.00 27.00
C TYR A 223 -30.12 2.83 27.96
N ASP A 224 -31.13 1.99 28.21
CA ASP A 224 -31.04 0.79 29.05
C ASP A 224 -30.65 -0.47 28.25
N ASP A 225 -30.33 -0.34 26.95
CA ASP A 225 -29.89 -1.46 26.13
C ASP A 225 -28.62 -2.11 26.73
N PRO A 226 -28.59 -3.45 26.90
CA PRO A 226 -27.43 -4.14 27.46
C PRO A 226 -26.12 -3.85 26.72
N ALA A 227 -26.17 -3.64 25.40
CA ALA A 227 -24.98 -3.31 24.62
C ALA A 227 -24.35 -1.97 25.05
N LEU A 228 -25.17 -1.02 25.51
CA LEU A 228 -24.67 0.26 26.04
C LEU A 228 -24.04 0.10 27.42
N GLN A 229 -24.59 -0.76 28.28
CA GLN A 229 -24.02 -1.02 29.62
C GLN A 229 -22.57 -1.51 29.51
N ASP A 230 -22.30 -2.42 28.57
CA ASP A 230 -20.95 -2.92 28.30
C ASP A 230 -20.01 -1.81 27.80
N ILE A 231 -20.51 -0.90 26.94
CA ILE A 231 -19.73 0.24 26.45
C ILE A 231 -19.41 1.22 27.58
N TYR A 232 -20.37 1.55 28.45
CA TYR A 232 -20.11 2.39 29.62
C TYR A 232 -19.11 1.75 30.59
N ALA A 233 -19.16 0.43 30.78
CA ALA A 233 -18.15 -0.29 31.55
C ALA A 233 -16.75 -0.18 30.91
N LYS A 234 -16.67 -0.37 29.57
CA LYS A 234 -15.42 -0.18 28.80
C LYS A 234 -14.91 1.28 28.90
N ARG A 235 -15.78 2.29 28.85
CA ARG A 235 -15.46 3.72 29.07
C ARG A 235 -14.76 3.92 30.41
N ASN A 236 -15.37 3.43 31.50
CA ASN A 236 -14.85 3.61 32.85
C ASN A 236 -13.47 2.98 33.02
N ILE A 237 -13.29 1.76 32.50
CA ILE A 237 -11.99 1.07 32.51
C ILE A 237 -10.95 1.87 31.71
N LYS A 238 -11.31 2.39 30.54
CA LYS A 238 -10.41 3.13 29.66
C LYS A 238 -10.01 4.47 30.28
N LEU A 239 -10.97 5.25 30.77
CA LEU A 239 -10.71 6.52 31.46
C LEU A 239 -9.85 6.34 32.71
N ALA A 240 -10.06 5.28 33.50
CA ALA A 240 -9.23 4.98 34.67
C ALA A 240 -7.77 4.66 34.32
N LYS A 241 -7.51 4.14 33.11
CA LYS A 241 -6.17 3.85 32.59
C LYS A 241 -5.50 5.06 31.95
N ILE A 242 -6.22 6.14 31.65
CA ILE A 242 -5.64 7.34 31.04
C ILE A 242 -4.75 8.04 32.08
N PRO A 243 -3.45 8.18 31.82
CA PRO A 243 -2.56 8.90 32.72
C PRO A 243 -2.83 10.40 32.61
N ARG A 244 -3.77 10.93 33.39
CA ARG A 244 -4.19 12.34 33.32
C ARG A 244 -3.04 13.33 33.43
N GLU A 245 -2.06 13.06 34.30
CA GLU A 245 -0.88 13.93 34.38
C GLU A 245 -0.02 13.85 33.12
N ALA A 246 0.15 12.67 32.51
CA ALA A 246 0.93 12.56 31.29
C ALA A 246 0.24 13.25 30.10
N LEU A 247 -1.10 13.19 30.02
CA LEU A 247 -1.89 13.93 29.02
C LEU A 247 -1.61 15.43 29.05
N HIS A 248 -1.45 16.00 30.25
CA HIS A 248 -1.21 17.43 30.46
C HIS A 248 0.28 17.79 30.66
N ALA A 249 1.19 16.82 30.44
CA ALA A 249 2.64 17.04 30.59
C ALA A 249 3.38 16.97 29.24
N LYS A 250 2.87 16.23 28.26
CA LYS A 250 3.47 16.12 26.93
C LYS A 250 2.44 15.75 25.86
N PRO A 251 2.71 16.06 24.57
CA PRO A 251 1.88 15.58 23.47
C PRO A 251 1.85 14.05 23.42
N THR A 252 0.63 13.50 23.29
CA THR A 252 0.38 12.06 23.12
C THR A 252 -0.79 11.84 22.17
N THR A 253 -0.98 10.61 21.70
CA THR A 253 -2.12 10.23 20.83
C THR A 253 -3.49 10.46 21.46
N LEU A 254 -3.57 10.62 22.78
CA LEU A 254 -4.81 10.97 23.49
C LEU A 254 -5.39 12.33 23.08
N LEU A 255 -4.54 13.26 22.60
CA LEU A 255 -4.98 14.55 22.07
C LEU A 255 -5.89 14.40 20.84
N HIS A 256 -5.88 13.24 20.17
CA HIS A 256 -6.73 12.96 19.01
C HIS A 256 -8.19 12.65 19.39
N SER A 257 -8.52 12.47 20.68
CA SER A 257 -9.87 12.11 21.15
C SER A 257 -10.30 12.90 22.39
N LEU A 258 -9.94 14.18 22.46
CA LEU A 258 -10.25 15.05 23.61
C LEU A 258 -11.76 15.20 23.84
N GLU A 259 -12.56 15.16 22.78
CA GLU A 259 -14.02 15.26 22.83
C GLU A 259 -14.70 14.12 23.60
N GLY A 260 -13.98 13.02 23.87
CA GLY A 260 -14.47 11.93 24.72
C GLY A 260 -14.10 12.06 26.20
N MET A 261 -13.45 13.16 26.62
CA MET A 261 -12.89 13.32 27.96
C MET A 261 -13.36 14.60 28.64
N GLU A 262 -13.86 14.48 29.87
CA GLU A 262 -14.32 15.61 30.69
C GLU A 262 -13.25 16.08 31.69
N GLY A 263 -13.35 17.33 32.13
CA GLY A 263 -12.48 17.90 33.17
C GLY A 263 -11.02 18.07 32.73
N LEU A 264 -10.83 18.50 31.49
CA LEU A 264 -9.52 18.79 30.91
C LEU A 264 -9.01 20.18 31.36
N ASP A 265 -7.71 20.29 31.58
CA ASP A 265 -7.04 21.55 31.87
C ASP A 265 -6.56 22.17 30.55
N TRP A 266 -7.39 23.06 30.00
CA TRP A 266 -7.14 23.68 28.70
C TRP A 266 -5.92 24.59 28.67
N ASP A 267 -5.57 25.23 29.78
CA ASP A 267 -4.37 26.08 29.86
C ASP A 267 -3.10 25.26 29.68
N ARG A 268 -3.10 24.02 30.18
CA ARG A 268 -2.00 23.05 29.96
C ARG A 268 -2.05 22.37 28.60
N LEU A 269 -3.22 22.22 27.98
CA LEU A 269 -3.38 21.54 26.69
C LEU A 269 -3.15 22.45 25.48
N LEU A 270 -3.57 23.71 25.53
CA LEU A 270 -3.42 24.65 24.41
C LEU A 270 -1.98 24.75 23.88
N PRO A 271 -0.93 24.72 24.71
CA PRO A 271 0.46 24.68 24.22
C PRO A 271 0.84 23.43 23.41
N PHE A 272 0.06 22.34 23.47
CA PHE A 272 0.30 21.10 22.73
C PHE A 272 -0.42 21.03 21.38
N ARG A 273 -1.13 22.10 20.99
CA ARG A 273 -1.68 22.20 19.65
C ARG A 273 -0.59 22.07 18.59
N CYS A 274 -0.96 21.50 17.45
CA CYS A 274 -0.13 21.50 16.26
C CYS A 274 0.07 22.95 15.75
N PRO A 275 1.16 23.22 15.00
CA PRO A 275 1.39 24.54 14.40
C PRO A 275 0.21 25.07 13.57
N ASP A 276 -0.54 24.19 12.90
CA ASP A 276 -1.73 24.52 12.12
C ASP A 276 -2.97 24.90 12.95
N GLY A 277 -2.91 24.78 14.28
CA GLY A 277 -4.03 25.05 15.18
C GLY A 277 -4.82 23.81 15.59
N SER A 278 -4.52 22.63 15.05
CA SER A 278 -5.24 21.40 15.41
C SER A 278 -4.79 20.79 16.73
N PHE A 279 -5.65 19.97 17.33
CA PHE A 279 -5.23 18.97 18.32
C PHE A 279 -5.00 17.64 17.64
N HIS A 280 -3.72 17.29 17.47
CA HIS A 280 -3.27 16.03 16.86
C HIS A 280 -3.98 15.73 15.54
N SER A 281 -4.17 16.76 14.71
CA SER A 281 -4.80 16.66 13.40
C SER A 281 -6.23 16.11 13.40
N SER A 282 -6.96 16.14 14.53
CA SER A 282 -8.38 15.74 14.59
C SER A 282 -9.30 16.96 14.53
N PRO A 283 -10.20 17.04 13.54
CA PRO A 283 -11.25 18.06 13.52
C PRO A 283 -12.22 17.98 14.69
N ALA A 284 -12.71 16.79 15.08
CA ALA A 284 -13.58 16.68 16.25
C ALA A 284 -12.93 17.15 17.55
N ALA A 285 -11.68 16.73 17.83
CA ALA A 285 -10.98 17.15 19.04
C ALA A 285 -10.76 18.67 19.06
N THR A 286 -10.46 19.25 17.89
CA THR A 286 -10.23 20.69 17.75
C THR A 286 -11.54 21.49 17.86
N ALA A 287 -12.65 20.99 17.31
CA ALA A 287 -13.97 21.60 17.45
C ALA A 287 -14.46 21.58 18.91
N TYR A 288 -14.21 20.48 19.62
CA TYR A 288 -14.48 20.41 21.05
C TYR A 288 -13.64 21.43 21.82
N ALA A 289 -12.32 21.47 21.59
CA ALA A 289 -11.43 22.43 22.23
C ALA A 289 -11.81 23.90 21.93
N LEU A 290 -12.21 24.21 20.70
CA LEU A 290 -12.70 25.53 20.32
C LEU A 290 -13.95 25.92 21.12
N SER A 291 -14.90 24.99 21.27
CA SER A 291 -16.12 25.23 22.05
C SER A 291 -15.85 25.47 23.53
N GLN A 292 -14.77 24.90 24.07
CA GLN A 292 -14.38 25.07 25.49
C GLN A 292 -13.55 26.33 25.74
N THR A 293 -12.80 26.82 24.75
CA THR A 293 -11.76 27.85 24.95
C THR A 293 -11.99 29.15 24.18
N GLY A 294 -12.76 29.12 23.10
CA GLY A 294 -12.92 30.25 22.18
C GLY A 294 -11.62 30.66 21.45
N ASN A 295 -10.60 29.80 21.45
CA ASN A 295 -9.29 30.13 20.87
C ASN A 295 -9.35 30.22 19.33
N LYS A 296 -9.04 31.40 18.79
CA LYS A 296 -9.14 31.72 17.34
C LYS A 296 -8.16 30.95 16.46
N GLU A 297 -7.07 30.42 16.99
CA GLU A 297 -6.13 29.60 16.20
C GLU A 297 -6.75 28.24 15.88
N LEU A 298 -7.57 27.69 16.79
CA LEU A 298 -8.33 26.47 16.56
C LEU A 298 -9.41 26.67 15.48
N LEU A 299 -10.00 27.87 15.43
CA LEU A 299 -10.98 28.24 14.39
C LEU A 299 -10.36 28.21 12.99
N GLY A 300 -9.16 28.77 12.80
CA GLY A 300 -8.50 28.80 11.50
C GLY A 300 -8.24 27.41 10.91
N TYR A 301 -7.90 26.42 11.76
CA TYR A 301 -7.76 25.03 11.34
C TYR A 301 -9.09 24.43 10.84
N LEU A 302 -10.18 24.65 11.58
CA LEU A 302 -11.49 24.11 11.22
C LEU A 302 -12.05 24.77 9.95
N GLU A 303 -11.84 26.07 9.76
CA GLU A 303 -12.17 26.77 8.51
C GLU A 303 -11.40 26.17 7.33
N LEU A 304 -10.10 25.90 7.49
CA LEU A 304 -9.30 25.24 6.45
C LEU A 304 -9.87 23.86 6.08
N ALA A 305 -10.20 23.03 7.09
CA ALA A 305 -10.78 21.71 6.84
C ALA A 305 -12.13 21.82 6.12
N ILE A 306 -13.07 22.60 6.65
CA ILE A 306 -14.41 22.76 6.07
C ILE A 306 -14.37 23.26 4.63
N ASN A 307 -13.48 24.20 4.32
CA ASN A 307 -13.33 24.75 2.97
C ASN A 307 -12.75 23.74 1.98
N ASN A 308 -11.81 22.88 2.43
CA ASN A 308 -11.18 21.88 1.56
C ASN A 308 -12.10 20.68 1.26
N PHE A 309 -13.19 20.50 2.02
CA PHE A 309 -14.07 19.34 1.93
C PHE A 309 -15.57 19.69 1.72
N ASP A 310 -15.86 20.83 1.09
CA ASP A 310 -17.22 21.28 0.72
C ASP A 310 -18.24 21.21 1.88
N GLY A 311 -17.86 21.71 3.05
CA GLY A 311 -18.69 21.67 4.25
C GLY A 311 -18.43 20.47 5.16
N GLY A 312 -17.77 19.42 4.67
CA GLY A 312 -17.38 18.27 5.48
C GLY A 312 -16.01 18.45 6.16
N ALA A 313 -15.60 17.46 6.95
CA ALA A 313 -14.22 17.29 7.40
C ALA A 313 -13.86 15.81 7.56
N PRO A 314 -12.62 15.39 7.29
CA PRO A 314 -12.16 14.01 7.51
C PRO A 314 -11.91 13.73 9.00
N CYS A 315 -11.65 12.49 9.37
CA CYS A 315 -11.30 12.15 10.76
C CYS A 315 -9.87 12.54 11.16
N THR A 316 -9.00 12.81 10.18
CA THR A 316 -7.63 13.28 10.40
C THR A 316 -7.21 14.19 9.23
N TYR A 317 -6.68 15.37 9.54
CA TYR A 317 -6.18 16.32 8.54
C TYR A 317 -5.12 17.25 9.14
N PRO A 318 -4.02 17.54 8.44
CA PRO A 318 -3.63 17.01 7.13
C PRO A 318 -3.06 15.57 7.18
N VAL A 319 -2.98 14.90 6.03
CA VAL A 319 -2.41 13.55 5.83
C VAL A 319 -1.46 13.50 4.62
N ASP A 320 -0.83 14.64 4.34
CA ASP A 320 -0.03 14.97 3.17
C ASP A 320 1.25 14.15 3.00
N ASN A 321 1.90 13.74 4.09
CA ASN A 321 3.07 12.86 4.01
C ASN A 321 2.63 11.43 3.72
N PHE A 322 1.62 10.97 4.45
CA PHE A 322 1.11 9.60 4.36
C PHE A 322 0.59 9.28 2.96
N ASP A 323 -0.28 10.10 2.38
CA ASP A 323 -0.87 9.81 1.08
C ASP A 323 0.19 9.75 -0.05
N ARG A 324 1.15 10.69 -0.06
CA ARG A 324 2.28 10.75 -1.01
C ARG A 324 3.19 9.54 -0.88
N LEU A 325 3.63 9.20 0.32
CA LEU A 325 4.56 8.09 0.54
C LEU A 325 3.92 6.75 0.17
N TRP A 326 2.65 6.54 0.56
CA TRP A 326 1.95 5.32 0.20
C TRP A 326 1.67 5.24 -1.30
N ALA A 327 1.27 6.34 -1.95
CA ALA A 327 1.08 6.36 -3.39
C ALA A 327 2.35 5.95 -4.15
N VAL A 328 3.52 6.49 -3.75
CA VAL A 328 4.82 6.07 -4.30
C VAL A 328 5.07 4.58 -4.08
N ASP A 329 4.82 4.06 -2.87
CA ASP A 329 4.97 2.63 -2.58
C ASP A 329 4.07 1.76 -3.47
N ARG A 330 2.79 2.15 -3.66
CA ARG A 330 1.83 1.44 -4.50
C ARG A 330 2.26 1.41 -5.95
N LEU A 331 2.65 2.54 -6.53
CA LEU A 331 3.14 2.60 -7.91
C LEU A 331 4.37 1.71 -8.14
N ARG A 332 5.28 1.66 -7.16
CA ARG A 332 6.48 0.82 -7.22
C ARG A 332 6.14 -0.67 -7.16
N ARG A 333 5.34 -1.09 -6.18
CA ARG A 333 4.97 -2.51 -6.00
C ARG A 333 4.10 -3.03 -7.13
N LEU A 334 3.20 -2.20 -7.66
CA LEU A 334 2.43 -2.49 -8.88
C LEU A 334 3.28 -2.53 -10.15
N GLY A 335 4.57 -2.19 -10.09
CA GLY A 335 5.51 -2.29 -11.20
C GLY A 335 5.29 -1.22 -12.28
N ILE A 336 4.58 -0.14 -11.99
CA ILE A 336 4.26 0.93 -12.94
C ILE A 336 4.98 2.26 -12.63
N SER A 337 5.79 2.33 -11.58
CA SER A 337 6.50 3.54 -11.17
C SER A 337 7.34 4.21 -12.26
N ARG A 338 7.85 3.45 -13.24
CA ARG A 338 8.65 3.98 -14.36
C ARG A 338 7.90 4.97 -15.25
N TYR A 339 6.57 4.99 -15.20
CA TYR A 339 5.75 5.95 -15.93
C TYR A 339 5.62 7.30 -15.22
N PHE A 340 6.02 7.37 -13.94
CA PHE A 340 5.77 8.49 -13.03
C PHE A 340 7.05 9.05 -12.36
N PRO A 341 8.20 9.18 -13.06
CA PRO A 341 9.44 9.60 -12.41
C PRO A 341 9.36 11.02 -11.84
N THR A 342 8.65 11.93 -12.52
CA THR A 342 8.49 13.32 -12.07
C THR A 342 7.59 13.39 -10.84
N GLU A 343 6.43 12.74 -10.88
CA GLU A 343 5.45 12.75 -9.80
C GLU A 343 6.04 12.10 -8.54
N ILE A 344 6.73 10.95 -8.68
CA ILE A 344 7.41 10.29 -7.55
C ILE A 344 8.48 11.20 -6.94
N LYS A 345 9.27 11.89 -7.78
CA LYS A 345 10.29 12.81 -7.28
C LYS A 345 9.66 13.96 -6.49
N GLU A 346 8.60 14.58 -7.02
CA GLU A 346 7.89 15.67 -6.34
C GLU A 346 7.31 15.22 -5.00
N CYS A 347 6.68 14.03 -4.94
CA CYS A 347 6.18 13.45 -3.69
C CYS A 347 7.28 13.23 -2.65
N LEU A 348 8.43 12.68 -3.07
CA LEU A 348 9.54 12.39 -2.16
C LEU A 348 10.28 13.66 -1.72
N GLU A 349 10.44 14.66 -2.58
CA GLU A 349 11.04 15.94 -2.21
C GLU A 349 10.20 16.65 -1.14
N TYR A 350 8.87 16.65 -1.30
CA TYR A 350 7.94 17.19 -0.31
C TYR A 350 8.01 16.45 1.03
N ALA A 351 7.92 15.12 1.01
CA ALA A 351 8.02 14.35 2.26
C ALA A 351 9.41 14.53 2.91
N TYR A 352 10.48 14.59 2.11
CA TYR A 352 11.84 14.74 2.62
C TYR A 352 12.07 16.09 3.29
N SER A 353 11.39 17.18 2.87
CA SER A 353 11.47 18.46 3.58
C SER A 353 10.90 18.40 5.00
N HIS A 354 10.09 17.39 5.33
CA HIS A 354 9.51 17.16 6.65
C HIS A 354 10.24 16.09 7.46
N TRP A 355 11.31 15.50 6.91
CA TRP A 355 12.09 14.48 7.60
C TRP A 355 12.84 15.07 8.79
N SER A 356 12.74 14.40 9.95
CA SER A 356 13.42 14.82 11.18
C SER A 356 14.20 13.66 11.83
N PRO A 357 15.18 13.94 12.70
CA PRO A 357 15.88 12.91 13.48
C PRO A 357 14.96 12.06 14.38
N GLN A 358 13.78 12.56 14.73
CA GLN A 358 12.76 11.86 15.53
C GLN A 358 11.77 11.06 14.66
N GLY A 359 11.85 11.18 13.34
CA GLY A 359 10.99 10.49 12.39
C GLY A 359 10.03 11.42 11.67
N MET A 360 8.98 10.80 11.12
CA MET A 360 7.92 11.45 10.37
C MET A 360 6.56 11.09 10.99
N SER A 361 5.57 11.90 10.66
CA SER A 361 4.16 11.71 10.97
C SER A 361 3.37 11.78 9.68
N TYR A 362 2.15 11.23 9.68
CA TYR A 362 1.24 11.25 8.55
C TYR A 362 0.99 12.62 7.91
N GLY A 363 1.14 13.72 8.65
CA GLY A 363 1.10 15.08 8.12
C GLY A 363 2.19 16.00 8.66
N GLU A 364 2.51 17.06 7.93
CA GLU A 364 3.61 18.02 8.21
C GLU A 364 3.58 18.53 9.66
N HIS A 365 2.43 19.03 10.10
CA HIS A 365 2.28 19.75 11.36
C HIS A 365 2.04 18.85 12.57
N CYS A 366 1.90 17.53 12.39
CA CYS A 366 1.69 16.62 13.51
C CYS A 366 3.00 16.45 14.33
N PRO A 367 3.03 16.83 15.61
CA PRO A 367 4.25 16.74 16.42
C PRO A 367 4.55 15.31 16.86
N VAL A 368 3.53 14.44 16.90
CA VAL A 368 3.66 13.05 17.32
C VAL A 368 4.08 12.20 16.13
N LYS A 369 5.32 11.70 16.17
CA LYS A 369 5.89 10.84 15.12
C LYS A 369 5.48 9.39 15.35
N ASP A 370 5.33 8.65 14.26
CA ASP A 370 4.98 7.23 14.28
C ASP A 370 5.97 6.40 13.45
N ILE A 371 6.13 5.13 13.83
CA ILE A 371 7.12 4.26 13.19
C ILE A 371 6.67 3.81 11.79
N ASP A 372 5.37 3.85 11.47
CA ASP A 372 4.86 3.35 10.19
C ASP A 372 5.23 4.32 9.05
N ASP A 373 4.87 5.60 9.20
CA ASP A 373 5.27 6.69 8.31
C ASP A 373 6.80 6.84 8.28
N THR A 374 7.45 6.77 9.44
CA THR A 374 8.92 6.84 9.52
C THR A 374 9.59 5.72 8.73
N ALA A 375 9.14 4.47 8.89
CA ALA A 375 9.71 3.33 8.19
C ALA A 375 9.45 3.39 6.67
N MET A 376 8.24 3.79 6.28
CA MET A 376 7.86 4.00 4.88
C MET A 376 8.77 5.04 4.22
N ALA A 377 8.86 6.23 4.83
CA ALA A 377 9.67 7.34 4.38
C ALA A 377 11.14 6.94 4.27
N PHE A 378 11.71 6.40 5.36
CA PHE A 378 13.10 5.96 5.43
C PHE A 378 13.47 5.01 4.28
N ARG A 379 12.64 3.99 4.04
CA ARG A 379 12.87 3.00 2.98
C ARG A 379 12.83 3.64 1.60
N LEU A 380 11.82 4.48 1.33
CA LEU A 380 11.67 5.14 0.04
C LEU A 380 12.81 6.14 -0.21
N PHE A 381 13.19 6.93 0.80
CA PHE A 381 14.32 7.84 0.76
C PHE A 381 15.62 7.13 0.41
N ARG A 382 15.95 6.02 1.09
CA ARG A 382 17.14 5.21 0.74
C ARG A 382 17.08 4.65 -0.67
N LEU A 383 15.93 4.10 -1.07
CA LEU A 383 15.70 3.58 -2.40
C LEU A 383 15.86 4.62 -3.51
N HIS A 384 15.75 5.91 -3.18
CA HIS A 384 15.88 7.03 -4.10
C HIS A 384 17.14 7.88 -3.87
N GLY A 385 18.07 7.44 -3.00
CA GLY A 385 19.37 8.06 -2.82
C GLY A 385 19.40 9.29 -1.89
N TYR A 386 18.35 9.51 -1.10
CA TYR A 386 18.33 10.55 -0.08
C TYR A 386 19.15 10.12 1.15
N ASN A 387 19.72 11.10 1.85
CA ASN A 387 20.55 10.84 3.03
C ASN A 387 19.70 10.77 4.31
N VAL A 388 19.42 9.55 4.78
CA VAL A 388 18.65 9.32 6.02
C VAL A 388 19.36 8.37 6.98
N SER A 389 19.46 8.79 8.24
CA SER A 389 20.10 8.03 9.31
C SER A 389 19.15 6.98 9.89
N SER A 390 19.66 5.76 10.10
CA SER A 390 18.94 4.68 10.80
C SER A 390 18.69 4.96 12.28
N SER A 391 19.42 5.92 12.87
CA SER A 391 19.24 6.32 14.27
C SER A 391 17.82 6.80 14.60
N VAL A 392 17.03 7.17 13.59
CA VAL A 392 15.63 7.55 13.70
C VAL A 392 14.79 6.47 14.41
N PHE A 393 15.11 5.18 14.20
CA PHE A 393 14.37 4.08 14.79
C PHE A 393 14.56 3.96 16.31
N LYS A 394 15.63 4.55 16.87
CA LYS A 394 15.83 4.62 18.34
C LYS A 394 14.71 5.38 19.04
N HIS A 395 14.05 6.31 18.34
CA HIS A 395 12.92 7.05 18.91
C HIS A 395 11.75 6.14 19.29
N PHE A 396 11.61 5.01 18.60
CA PHE A 396 10.53 4.04 18.76
C PHE A 396 10.97 2.77 19.51
N GLU A 397 12.24 2.69 19.89
CA GLU A 397 12.82 1.55 20.61
C GLU A 397 12.75 1.80 22.12
N LYS A 398 12.26 0.81 22.86
CA LYS A 398 12.32 0.78 24.32
C LYS A 398 12.50 -0.64 24.81
N ASP A 399 13.50 -0.87 25.65
CA ASP A 399 13.81 -2.18 26.24
C ASP A 399 14.02 -3.31 25.20
N GLY A 400 14.53 -2.94 24.01
CA GLY A 400 14.75 -3.86 22.88
C GLY A 400 13.49 -4.18 22.06
N GLU A 401 12.34 -3.56 22.39
CA GLU A 401 11.08 -3.66 21.65
C GLU A 401 10.81 -2.38 20.84
N PHE A 402 10.02 -2.51 19.77
CA PHE A 402 9.62 -1.39 18.92
C PHE A 402 8.12 -1.14 19.01
N PHE A 403 7.72 0.13 19.00
CA PHE A 403 6.34 0.56 19.20
C PHE A 403 5.90 1.56 18.12
N CYS A 404 4.59 1.65 17.88
CA CYS A 404 4.02 2.57 16.90
C CYS A 404 4.33 4.03 17.23
N PHE A 405 4.26 4.39 18.52
CA PHE A 405 4.49 5.76 19.00
C PHE A 405 5.46 5.75 20.18
N ALA A 406 6.36 6.73 20.22
CA ALA A 406 7.35 6.86 21.29
C ALA A 406 6.68 7.02 22.67
N GLY A 407 7.15 6.24 23.64
CA GLY A 407 6.63 6.27 25.02
C GLY A 407 5.26 5.62 25.20
N GLN A 408 4.73 4.94 24.18
CA GLN A 408 3.51 4.12 24.25
C GLN A 408 3.86 2.64 24.05
N SER A 409 2.86 1.77 24.23
CA SER A 409 3.02 0.32 24.13
C SER A 409 2.25 -0.29 22.95
N SER A 410 1.77 0.53 22.01
CA SER A 410 1.00 0.05 20.86
C SER A 410 1.93 -0.57 19.81
N GLN A 411 1.53 -1.73 19.29
CA GLN A 411 2.17 -2.43 18.19
C GLN A 411 1.10 -2.82 17.17
N SER A 412 1.29 -2.47 15.90
CA SER A 412 0.42 -2.84 14.78
C SER A 412 1.16 -3.76 13.81
N LEU A 413 0.40 -4.57 13.08
CA LEU A 413 0.96 -5.47 12.07
C LEU A 413 1.60 -4.67 10.92
N THR A 414 0.92 -3.65 10.38
CA THR A 414 1.42 -2.81 9.28
C THR A 414 2.67 -2.04 9.68
N ALA A 415 2.68 -1.43 10.86
CA ALA A 415 3.83 -0.68 11.36
C ALA A 415 5.08 -1.56 11.51
N MET A 416 4.92 -2.77 12.08
CA MET A 416 6.02 -3.72 12.20
C MET A 416 6.43 -4.32 10.84
N TYR A 417 5.49 -4.53 9.94
CA TYR A 417 5.74 -4.98 8.57
C TYR A 417 6.55 -3.95 7.77
N ASN A 418 6.17 -2.67 7.81
CA ASN A 418 6.89 -1.61 7.12
C ASN A 418 8.27 -1.36 7.74
N THR A 419 8.39 -1.46 9.07
CA THR A 419 9.69 -1.42 9.77
C THR A 419 10.58 -2.59 9.37
N TYR A 420 10.04 -3.81 9.28
CA TYR A 420 10.76 -4.97 8.79
C TYR A 420 11.24 -4.77 7.35
N ARG A 421 10.41 -4.24 6.44
CA ARG A 421 10.82 -3.92 5.06
C ARG A 421 11.92 -2.86 5.04
N ALA A 422 11.80 -1.80 5.84
CA ALA A 422 12.78 -0.72 5.94
C ALA A 422 14.13 -1.21 6.44
N SER A 423 14.13 -2.10 7.45
CA SER A 423 15.33 -2.66 8.04
C SER A 423 16.22 -3.42 7.05
N GLN A 424 15.67 -3.92 5.93
CA GLN A 424 16.42 -4.67 4.92
C GLN A 424 17.32 -3.78 4.04
N PHE A 425 17.21 -2.45 4.20
CA PHE A 425 18.04 -1.44 3.55
C PHE A 425 19.22 -0.97 4.42
N ALA A 426 19.64 -1.80 5.38
CA ALA A 426 20.76 -1.49 6.25
C ALA A 426 22.10 -1.43 5.50
N PHE A 427 22.88 -0.41 5.81
CA PHE A 427 24.30 -0.35 5.51
C PHE A 427 25.12 -1.05 6.61
N PRO A 428 26.36 -1.48 6.32
CA PRO A 428 27.22 -2.06 7.34
C PRO A 428 27.43 -1.11 8.54
N GLY A 429 27.29 -1.62 9.76
CA GLY A 429 27.46 -0.86 11.01
C GLY A 429 26.18 -0.19 11.55
N GLU A 430 25.03 -0.40 10.92
CA GLU A 430 23.76 0.14 11.38
C GLU A 430 23.02 -0.82 12.33
N ASP A 431 23.58 -1.01 13.52
CA ASP A 431 23.07 -1.94 14.53
C ASP A 431 21.60 -1.70 14.91
N ASP A 432 21.13 -0.45 14.81
CA ASP A 432 19.73 -0.07 15.06
C ASP A 432 18.76 -0.81 14.13
N LEU A 433 19.12 -0.97 12.85
CA LEU A 433 18.29 -1.69 11.88
C LEU A 433 18.39 -3.20 12.07
N ASP A 434 19.52 -3.72 12.54
CA ASP A 434 19.64 -5.15 12.83
C ASP A 434 18.78 -5.53 14.04
N ARG A 435 18.70 -4.67 15.07
CA ARG A 435 17.75 -4.82 16.18
C ARG A 435 16.30 -4.72 15.69
N ALA A 436 15.96 -3.69 14.91
CA ALA A 436 14.62 -3.53 14.34
C ALA A 436 14.22 -4.73 13.47
N ARG A 437 15.13 -5.22 12.61
CA ARG A 437 14.89 -6.40 11.75
C ARG A 437 14.58 -7.64 12.58
N SER A 438 15.39 -7.89 13.61
CA SER A 438 15.26 -9.06 14.47
C SER A 438 13.93 -9.04 15.24
N PHE A 439 13.61 -7.91 15.84
CA PHE A 439 12.35 -7.72 16.57
C PHE A 439 11.13 -7.85 15.65
N CYS A 440 11.07 -7.05 14.57
CA CYS A 440 9.90 -7.04 13.70
C CYS A 440 9.71 -8.38 12.99
N ARG A 441 10.78 -9.08 12.59
CA ARG A 441 10.66 -10.43 12.03
C ARG A 441 10.05 -11.41 13.04
N ALA A 442 10.55 -11.43 14.28
CA ALA A 442 10.02 -12.30 15.33
C ALA A 442 8.55 -11.98 15.64
N PHE A 443 8.18 -10.70 15.68
CA PHE A 443 6.79 -10.26 15.85
C PHE A 443 5.89 -10.79 14.72
N LEU A 444 6.30 -10.63 13.46
CA LEU A 444 5.53 -11.06 12.30
C LEU A 444 5.44 -12.59 12.19
N GLU A 445 6.51 -13.32 12.51
CA GLU A 445 6.50 -14.79 12.55
C GLU A 445 5.58 -15.32 13.66
N LYS A 446 5.54 -14.68 14.83
CA LYS A 446 4.59 -15.00 15.91
C LYS A 446 3.14 -14.78 15.46
N ARG A 447 2.86 -13.65 14.81
CA ARG A 447 1.54 -13.32 14.25
C ARG A 447 1.10 -14.32 13.17
N ARG A 448 2.02 -14.69 12.27
CA ARG A 448 1.80 -15.76 11.27
C ARG A 448 1.49 -17.10 11.92
N ALA A 449 2.27 -17.50 12.93
CA ALA A 449 2.08 -18.77 13.64
C ALA A 449 0.74 -18.85 14.38
N SER A 450 0.20 -17.73 14.86
CA SER A 450 -1.11 -17.67 15.49
C SER A 450 -2.27 -17.45 14.51
N GLY A 451 -2.00 -17.37 13.20
CA GLY A 451 -3.02 -17.06 12.19
C GLY A 451 -3.63 -15.66 12.30
N ASN A 452 -3.00 -14.75 13.05
CA ASN A 452 -3.48 -13.38 13.24
C ASN A 452 -2.60 -12.42 12.43
N LEU A 453 -2.88 -12.35 11.13
CA LEU A 453 -2.24 -11.40 10.19
C LEU A 453 -3.22 -10.31 9.73
N LYS A 454 -4.22 -10.01 10.55
CA LYS A 454 -5.05 -8.82 10.38
C LYS A 454 -4.40 -7.65 11.09
N ASP A 455 -4.59 -6.46 10.55
CA ASP A 455 -4.27 -5.22 11.24
C ASP A 455 -5.54 -4.63 11.85
N LYS A 456 -5.36 -3.89 12.95
CA LYS A 456 -6.44 -3.21 13.65
C LYS A 456 -6.90 -1.94 12.91
N TRP A 457 -6.00 -1.29 12.18
CA TRP A 457 -6.17 0.05 11.61
C TRP A 457 -6.42 0.04 10.10
N VAL A 458 -6.39 -1.13 9.47
CA VAL A 458 -6.71 -1.29 8.04
C VAL A 458 -7.40 -2.63 7.78
N ILE A 459 -8.47 -2.55 6.99
CA ILE A 459 -9.21 -3.70 6.47
C ILE A 459 -8.69 -3.95 5.05
N SER A 460 -7.82 -4.94 4.91
CA SER A 460 -7.27 -5.36 3.62
C SER A 460 -7.20 -6.88 3.52
N LYS A 461 -7.83 -7.43 2.47
CA LYS A 461 -7.81 -8.87 2.20
C LYS A 461 -6.41 -9.37 1.78
N GLY A 462 -5.60 -8.49 1.19
CA GLY A 462 -4.27 -8.83 0.68
C GLY A 462 -3.18 -8.82 1.74
N LEU A 463 -3.35 -8.07 2.83
CA LEU A 463 -2.31 -7.85 3.83
C LEU A 463 -1.69 -9.14 4.41
N PRO A 464 -2.44 -10.20 4.75
CA PRO A 464 -1.84 -11.46 5.19
C PRO A 464 -0.85 -12.04 4.18
N SER A 465 -1.24 -12.08 2.91
CA SER A 465 -0.40 -12.60 1.83
C SER A 465 0.82 -11.71 1.56
N GLU A 466 0.69 -10.39 1.75
CA GLU A 466 1.84 -9.47 1.65
C GLU A 466 2.89 -9.75 2.73
N VAL A 467 2.45 -9.94 3.98
CA VAL A 467 3.34 -10.22 5.11
C VAL A 467 4.02 -11.57 4.94
N GLU A 468 3.27 -12.60 4.57
CA GLU A 468 3.81 -13.93 4.29
C GLU A 468 4.88 -13.89 3.20
N TYR A 469 4.58 -13.22 2.08
CA TYR A 469 5.53 -13.07 0.98
C TYR A 469 6.84 -12.41 1.44
N ALA A 470 6.78 -11.34 2.23
CA ALA A 470 7.99 -10.65 2.70
C ALA A 470 8.80 -11.45 3.74
N LEU A 471 8.15 -12.32 4.52
CA LEU A 471 8.83 -13.21 5.46
C LEU A 471 9.59 -14.34 4.74
N ASP A 472 8.99 -14.85 3.67
CA ASP A 472 9.53 -15.96 2.87
C ASP A 472 10.56 -15.49 1.83
N TYR A 473 10.37 -14.29 1.28
CA TYR A 473 11.22 -13.68 0.26
C TYR A 473 11.73 -12.30 0.73
N PRO A 474 12.88 -12.25 1.41
CA PRO A 474 13.53 -10.99 1.76
C PRO A 474 13.83 -10.15 0.50
N TRP A 475 13.93 -8.83 0.66
CA TRP A 475 14.20 -7.86 -0.40
C TRP A 475 15.35 -8.24 -1.32
N LYS A 476 16.48 -8.72 -0.76
CA LYS A 476 17.65 -9.17 -1.56
C LYS A 476 17.39 -10.40 -2.44
N ALA A 477 16.30 -11.12 -2.18
CA ALA A 477 15.85 -12.29 -2.95
C ALA A 477 14.54 -12.02 -3.72
N SER A 478 13.98 -10.82 -3.62
CA SER A 478 12.75 -10.43 -4.31
C SER A 478 13.08 -9.93 -5.72
N LEU A 479 12.67 -10.68 -6.75
CA LEU A 479 12.77 -10.24 -8.13
C LEU A 479 11.61 -9.27 -8.44
N PRO A 480 11.88 -8.09 -9.04
CA PRO A 480 10.86 -7.04 -9.22
C PRO A 480 9.55 -7.51 -9.83
N ARG A 481 9.59 -8.28 -10.93
CA ARG A 481 8.36 -8.75 -11.58
C ARG A 481 7.65 -9.87 -10.83
N ILE A 482 8.34 -10.59 -9.95
CA ILE A 482 7.72 -11.59 -9.09
C ILE A 482 6.97 -10.89 -7.96
N GLU A 483 7.59 -9.89 -7.32
CA GLU A 483 6.90 -9.06 -6.34
C GLU A 483 5.66 -8.39 -6.95
N THR A 484 5.80 -7.75 -8.11
CA THR A 484 4.66 -7.17 -8.83
C THR A 484 3.58 -8.20 -9.12
N ARG A 485 3.95 -9.41 -9.57
CA ARG A 485 2.96 -10.45 -9.89
C ARG A 485 2.12 -10.81 -8.67
N ASN A 486 2.73 -10.96 -7.49
CA ASN A 486 2.01 -11.22 -6.25
C ASN A 486 1.16 -10.01 -5.86
N TYR A 487 1.73 -8.80 -5.97
CA TYR A 487 1.06 -7.58 -5.54
C TYR A 487 -0.19 -7.23 -6.36
N LEU A 488 -0.25 -7.63 -7.63
CA LEU A 488 -1.45 -7.49 -8.47
C LEU A 488 -2.68 -8.27 -7.94
N GLU A 489 -2.46 -9.29 -7.11
CA GLU A 489 -3.53 -10.06 -6.44
C GLU A 489 -3.78 -9.58 -5.01
N GLN A 490 -2.82 -8.88 -4.40
CA GLN A 490 -2.88 -8.45 -3.02
C GLN A 490 -3.45 -7.03 -2.88
N TYR A 491 -3.15 -6.14 -3.82
CA TYR A 491 -3.61 -4.75 -3.77
C TYR A 491 -5.14 -4.67 -3.89
N GLY A 492 -5.81 -4.25 -2.82
CA GLY A 492 -7.27 -4.19 -2.74
C GLY A 492 -7.89 -3.02 -3.49
N ALA A 493 -7.09 -2.04 -3.89
CA ALA A 493 -7.57 -0.82 -4.56
C ALA A 493 -8.72 -0.17 -3.77
N SER A 494 -9.88 0.11 -4.39
CA SER A 494 -11.00 0.73 -3.67
C SER A 494 -11.63 -0.15 -2.59
N GLU A 495 -11.33 -1.45 -2.52
CA GLU A 495 -11.85 -2.33 -1.46
C GLU A 495 -11.14 -2.16 -0.12
N ASP A 496 -9.90 -1.64 -0.09
CA ASP A 496 -9.17 -1.44 1.15
C ASP A 496 -9.75 -0.23 1.93
N VAL A 497 -9.99 -0.42 3.23
CA VAL A 497 -10.58 0.60 4.11
C VAL A 497 -9.67 0.86 5.30
N TRP A 498 -9.48 2.12 5.67
CA TRP A 498 -8.72 2.52 6.84
C TRP A 498 -9.65 2.79 8.03
N ILE A 499 -9.17 2.50 9.23
CA ILE A 499 -9.93 2.66 10.47
C ILE A 499 -9.28 3.77 11.31
N GLY A 500 -9.98 4.90 11.42
CA GLY A 500 -9.64 6.03 12.29
C GLY A 500 -10.69 6.21 13.38
N LYS A 501 -11.17 7.45 13.58
CA LYS A 501 -12.35 7.75 14.42
C LYS A 501 -13.67 7.35 13.73
N GLY A 502 -13.61 7.25 12.40
CA GLY A 502 -14.56 6.56 11.53
C GLY A 502 -13.79 5.79 10.46
N LEU A 503 -14.51 5.08 9.60
CA LEU A 503 -13.94 4.49 8.40
C LEU A 503 -13.58 5.59 7.40
N TYR A 504 -12.42 5.45 6.75
CA TYR A 504 -11.99 6.39 5.72
C TYR A 504 -11.24 5.70 4.58
N ARG A 505 -11.19 6.38 3.43
CA ARG A 505 -10.51 5.92 2.22
C ARG A 505 -9.49 6.96 1.78
N MET A 506 -8.48 6.48 1.07
CA MET A 506 -7.32 7.28 0.65
C MET A 506 -7.19 7.18 -0.88
N PRO A 507 -7.87 8.02 -1.67
CA PRO A 507 -7.97 7.84 -3.13
C PRO A 507 -6.63 7.90 -3.89
N LEU A 508 -5.63 8.59 -3.34
CA LEU A 508 -4.27 8.61 -3.90
C LEU A 508 -3.49 7.33 -3.61
N VAL A 509 -3.90 6.55 -2.60
CA VAL A 509 -3.28 5.30 -2.18
C VAL A 509 -4.02 4.08 -2.73
N CYS A 510 -5.36 4.11 -2.69
CA CYS A 510 -6.28 3.02 -3.00
C CYS A 510 -7.08 3.39 -4.25
N ASN A 511 -6.59 2.95 -5.42
CA ASN A 511 -7.03 3.46 -6.71
C ASN A 511 -7.16 2.34 -7.76
N ASP A 512 -8.38 2.11 -8.23
CA ASP A 512 -8.68 1.07 -9.21
C ASP A 512 -7.97 1.29 -10.56
N LEU A 513 -7.71 2.54 -10.92
CA LEU A 513 -6.99 2.88 -12.14
C LEU A 513 -5.52 2.42 -12.05
N TYR A 514 -4.90 2.46 -10.87
CA TYR A 514 -3.54 1.94 -10.67
C TYR A 514 -3.51 0.44 -10.93
N LEU A 515 -4.45 -0.30 -10.36
CA LEU A 515 -4.54 -1.75 -10.54
C LEU A 515 -4.82 -2.12 -12.00
N LYS A 516 -5.73 -1.38 -12.66
CA LYS A 516 -6.06 -1.59 -14.07
C LYS A 516 -4.85 -1.33 -14.98
N ALA A 517 -4.16 -0.21 -14.79
CA ALA A 517 -2.94 0.11 -15.53
C ALA A 517 -1.84 -0.93 -15.31
N ALA A 518 -1.65 -1.37 -14.05
CA ALA A 518 -0.65 -2.38 -13.71
C ALA A 518 -0.94 -3.75 -14.31
N LYS A 519 -2.21 -4.18 -14.36
CA LYS A 519 -2.62 -5.43 -15.04
C LYS A 519 -2.38 -5.35 -16.55
N ALA A 520 -2.69 -4.22 -17.18
CA ALA A 520 -2.42 -4.00 -18.60
C ALA A 520 -0.91 -4.02 -18.88
N ASP A 521 -0.12 -3.31 -18.09
CA ASP A 521 1.34 -3.29 -18.17
C ASP A 521 1.97 -4.69 -18.04
N PHE A 522 1.56 -5.43 -17.01
CA PHE A 522 2.07 -6.77 -16.76
C PHE A 522 1.70 -7.75 -17.88
N THR A 523 0.50 -7.62 -18.44
CA THR A 523 0.06 -8.43 -19.59
C THR A 523 0.94 -8.15 -20.81
N TYR A 524 1.24 -6.88 -21.08
CA TYR A 524 2.14 -6.48 -22.16
C TYR A 524 3.56 -7.04 -21.95
N PHE A 525 4.13 -6.87 -20.75
CA PHE A 525 5.41 -7.45 -20.36
C PHE A 525 5.46 -8.97 -20.60
N GLN A 526 4.41 -9.70 -20.21
CA GLN A 526 4.36 -11.15 -20.37
C GLN A 526 4.32 -11.56 -21.85
N ARG A 527 3.59 -10.83 -22.70
CA ARG A 527 3.55 -11.07 -24.15
C ARG A 527 4.92 -10.85 -24.79
N LEU A 528 5.57 -9.73 -24.48
CA LEU A 528 6.92 -9.42 -24.95
C LEU A 528 7.90 -10.51 -24.51
N SER A 529 7.81 -10.92 -23.25
CA SER A 529 8.71 -11.93 -22.71
C SER A 529 8.60 -13.30 -23.39
N ARG A 530 7.38 -13.69 -23.80
CA ARG A 530 7.17 -14.92 -24.57
C ARG A 530 7.80 -14.83 -25.95
N PHE A 531 7.68 -13.68 -26.62
CA PHE A 531 8.27 -13.46 -27.94
C PHE A 531 9.81 -13.50 -27.89
N GLU A 532 10.39 -12.83 -26.89
CA GLU A 532 11.83 -12.83 -26.65
C GLU A 532 12.34 -14.24 -26.32
N TRP A 533 11.65 -14.98 -25.45
CA TRP A 533 11.99 -16.36 -25.14
C TRP A 533 11.98 -17.26 -26.39
N LEU A 534 10.98 -17.15 -27.27
CA LEU A 534 10.95 -17.92 -28.52
C LEU A 534 12.14 -17.61 -29.41
N SER A 535 12.58 -16.36 -29.44
CA SER A 535 13.75 -15.94 -30.21
C SER A 535 15.06 -16.45 -29.58
N LEU A 536 15.17 -16.42 -28.25
CA LEU A 536 16.30 -17.00 -27.53
C LEU A 536 16.38 -18.52 -27.70
N LYS A 537 15.24 -19.22 -27.62
CA LYS A 537 15.14 -20.67 -27.82
C LYS A 537 15.61 -21.06 -29.23
N ARG A 538 15.20 -20.33 -30.27
CA ARG A 538 15.68 -20.56 -31.64
C ARG A 538 17.19 -20.37 -31.77
N TRP A 539 17.74 -19.35 -31.12
CA TRP A 539 19.20 -19.13 -31.07
C TRP A 539 19.91 -20.27 -30.33
N TYR A 540 19.39 -20.70 -29.18
CA TYR A 540 19.93 -21.82 -28.40
C TYR A 540 19.99 -23.13 -29.23
N ILE A 541 18.91 -23.45 -29.97
CA ILE A 541 18.85 -24.62 -30.85
C ILE A 541 19.84 -24.49 -32.01
N ARG A 542 19.87 -23.34 -32.69
CA ARG A 542 20.75 -23.12 -33.85
C ARG A 542 22.23 -23.32 -33.53
N ASN A 543 22.65 -22.96 -32.31
CA ASN A 543 24.03 -23.09 -31.85
C ASN A 543 24.31 -24.44 -31.16
N ASN A 544 23.37 -25.40 -31.21
CA ASN A 544 23.49 -26.74 -30.63
C ASN A 544 23.99 -26.74 -29.18
N LEU A 545 23.58 -25.76 -28.36
CA LEU A 545 24.09 -25.59 -27.00
C LEU A 545 23.73 -26.77 -26.07
N GLN A 546 22.75 -27.58 -26.46
CA GLN A 546 22.44 -28.85 -25.81
C GLN A 546 23.61 -29.83 -25.81
N ALA A 547 24.35 -29.95 -26.92
CA ALA A 547 25.55 -30.78 -26.98
C ALA A 547 26.65 -30.29 -26.02
N HIS A 548 26.62 -29.00 -25.70
CA HIS A 548 27.52 -28.36 -24.76
C HIS A 548 27.03 -28.41 -23.30
N GLY A 549 25.99 -29.20 -23.02
CA GLY A 549 25.54 -29.50 -21.65
C GLY A 549 24.52 -28.51 -21.10
N VAL A 550 24.10 -27.53 -21.89
CA VAL A 550 23.04 -26.58 -21.50
C VAL A 550 21.69 -27.24 -21.74
N THR A 551 20.77 -27.16 -20.78
CA THR A 551 19.39 -27.64 -20.94
C THR A 551 18.46 -26.50 -21.35
N GLU A 552 17.34 -26.82 -22.01
CA GLU A 552 16.31 -25.79 -22.27
C GLU A 552 15.81 -25.14 -20.97
N GLN A 553 15.70 -25.92 -19.89
CA GLN A 553 15.31 -25.41 -18.58
C GLN A 553 16.32 -24.40 -18.02
N SER A 554 17.62 -24.67 -18.14
CA SER A 554 18.67 -23.73 -17.73
C SER A 554 18.67 -22.45 -18.57
N ALA A 555 18.42 -22.57 -19.88
CA ALA A 555 18.27 -21.41 -20.77
C ALA A 555 17.04 -20.58 -20.44
N LEU A 556 15.91 -21.22 -20.15
CA LEU A 556 14.70 -20.55 -19.69
C LEU A 556 14.92 -19.86 -18.35
N ARG A 557 15.64 -20.50 -17.42
CA ARG A 557 15.99 -19.89 -16.13
C ARG A 557 16.85 -18.64 -16.31
N ALA A 558 17.87 -18.70 -17.18
CA ALA A 558 18.71 -17.55 -17.48
C ALA A 558 17.87 -16.37 -18.03
N TYR A 559 16.96 -16.65 -18.96
CA TYR A 559 16.05 -15.64 -19.48
C TYR A 559 15.06 -15.12 -18.44
N PHE A 560 14.49 -16.01 -17.63
CA PHE A 560 13.55 -15.67 -16.57
C PHE A 560 14.18 -14.71 -15.55
N LEU A 561 15.41 -14.99 -15.09
CA LEU A 561 16.12 -14.11 -14.16
C LEU A 561 16.37 -12.73 -14.77
N ALA A 562 16.76 -12.69 -16.06
CA ALA A 562 16.96 -11.45 -16.77
C ALA A 562 15.66 -10.64 -16.92
N ALA A 563 14.59 -11.27 -17.40
CA ALA A 563 13.32 -10.62 -17.66
C ALA A 563 12.56 -10.24 -16.38
N ALA A 564 12.70 -11.01 -15.31
CA ALA A 564 12.08 -10.69 -14.03
C ALA A 564 12.73 -9.47 -13.34
N THR A 565 13.96 -9.12 -13.75
CA THR A 565 14.75 -8.02 -13.19
C THR A 565 14.73 -6.77 -14.08
N ILE A 566 15.04 -6.92 -15.37
CA ILE A 566 15.06 -5.85 -16.37
C ILE A 566 13.83 -6.00 -17.26
N PHE A 567 12.72 -5.39 -16.90
CA PHE A 567 11.41 -5.69 -17.49
C PHE A 567 10.91 -4.64 -18.48
N GLU A 568 11.59 -3.50 -18.58
CA GLU A 568 11.16 -2.39 -19.42
C GLU A 568 11.23 -2.76 -20.90
N PRO A 569 10.21 -2.44 -21.70
CA PRO A 569 10.10 -2.96 -23.06
C PRO A 569 11.25 -2.52 -23.98
N ASN A 570 11.77 -1.31 -23.77
CA ASN A 570 12.90 -0.76 -24.51
C ASN A 570 14.29 -1.33 -24.11
N ARG A 571 14.35 -2.26 -23.15
CA ARG A 571 15.60 -2.86 -22.64
C ARG A 571 15.80 -4.33 -23.02
N ALA A 572 15.20 -4.75 -24.14
CA ALA A 572 15.29 -6.12 -24.65
C ALA A 572 16.74 -6.56 -24.91
N ALA A 573 17.60 -5.67 -25.43
CA ALA A 573 19.00 -5.98 -25.70
C ALA A 573 19.76 -6.39 -24.43
N GLU A 574 19.50 -5.73 -23.30
CA GLU A 574 20.12 -6.02 -22.01
C GLU A 574 19.67 -7.38 -21.46
N ARG A 575 18.35 -7.65 -21.51
CA ARG A 575 17.80 -8.97 -21.13
C ARG A 575 18.41 -10.10 -21.95
N MET A 576 18.43 -9.92 -23.27
CA MET A 576 18.92 -10.94 -24.19
C MET A 576 20.43 -11.13 -24.08
N GLY A 577 21.18 -10.04 -23.86
CA GLY A 577 22.62 -10.07 -23.59
C GLY A 577 22.96 -10.84 -22.31
N TRP A 578 22.26 -10.53 -21.20
CA TRP A 578 22.40 -11.27 -19.95
C TRP A 578 22.07 -12.74 -20.15
N ALA A 579 20.89 -13.06 -20.69
CA ALA A 579 20.47 -14.45 -20.86
C ALA A 579 21.45 -15.26 -21.72
N ARG A 580 21.89 -14.72 -22.86
CA ARG A 580 22.88 -15.40 -23.73
C ARG A 580 24.22 -15.61 -23.02
N THR A 581 24.69 -14.61 -22.29
CA THR A 581 25.96 -14.70 -21.55
C THR A 581 25.88 -15.81 -20.48
N ALA A 582 24.79 -15.85 -19.72
CA ALA A 582 24.58 -16.89 -18.70
C ALA A 582 24.49 -18.30 -19.32
N ILE A 583 23.83 -18.43 -20.46
CA ILE A 583 23.73 -19.70 -21.21
C ILE A 583 25.11 -20.15 -21.70
N LEU A 584 25.91 -19.25 -22.28
CA LEU A 584 27.27 -19.57 -22.74
C LEU A 584 28.19 -19.91 -21.57
N ALA A 585 28.07 -19.21 -20.45
CA ALA A 585 28.81 -19.53 -19.23
C ALA A 585 28.46 -20.93 -18.72
N ASP A 586 27.18 -21.34 -18.75
CA ASP A 586 26.78 -22.70 -18.38
C ASP A 586 27.33 -23.76 -19.35
N ALA A 587 27.39 -23.46 -20.65
CA ALA A 587 28.02 -24.33 -21.64
C ALA A 587 29.51 -24.55 -21.35
N ILE A 588 30.24 -23.46 -21.09
CA ILE A 588 31.67 -23.48 -20.75
C ILE A 588 31.90 -24.23 -19.43
N ALA A 589 31.14 -23.92 -18.39
CA ALA A 589 31.24 -24.59 -17.09
C ALA A 589 30.92 -26.09 -17.20
N SER A 590 29.95 -26.46 -18.01
CA SER A 590 29.59 -27.86 -18.27
C SER A 590 30.65 -28.60 -19.08
N HIS A 591 31.39 -27.92 -19.95
CA HIS A 591 32.57 -28.47 -20.62
C HIS A 591 33.69 -28.75 -19.62
N PHE A 592 34.07 -27.77 -18.79
CA PHE A 592 35.13 -27.96 -17.79
C PHE A 592 34.79 -29.02 -16.74
N ARG A 593 33.54 -29.08 -16.27
CA ARG A 593 33.10 -30.14 -15.34
C ARG A 593 33.23 -31.54 -15.93
N ARG A 594 32.98 -31.71 -17.23
CA ARG A 594 33.14 -32.99 -17.93
C ARG A 594 34.61 -33.38 -18.12
N ASN A 595 35.50 -32.41 -18.26
CA ASN A 595 36.90 -32.62 -18.60
C ASN A 595 37.88 -32.44 -17.42
N ALA A 596 37.38 -32.20 -16.20
CA ALA A 596 38.18 -31.96 -14.99
C ALA A 596 39.12 -33.12 -14.59
N GLY A 597 38.97 -34.32 -15.20
CA GLY A 597 39.84 -35.47 -14.99
C GLY A 597 40.85 -35.77 -16.12
N ALA A 598 40.78 -35.06 -17.25
CA ALA A 598 41.59 -35.33 -18.44
C ALA A 598 42.15 -34.02 -19.03
N GLY A 599 43.33 -33.58 -18.57
CA GLY A 599 44.07 -32.49 -19.22
C GLY A 599 43.38 -31.11 -19.21
N ALA A 600 42.59 -30.79 -18.19
CA ALA A 600 41.80 -29.56 -18.10
C ALA A 600 42.62 -28.26 -18.30
N ASP A 601 43.89 -28.24 -17.89
CA ASP A 601 44.78 -27.08 -18.05
C ASP A 601 45.08 -26.77 -19.52
N GLY A 602 45.34 -27.79 -20.36
CA GLY A 602 45.65 -27.59 -21.77
C GLY A 602 44.45 -27.11 -22.59
N THR A 603 43.24 -27.58 -22.29
CA THR A 603 42.02 -27.12 -22.98
C THR A 603 41.64 -25.69 -22.58
N MET A 604 41.85 -25.31 -21.32
CA MET A 604 41.66 -23.94 -20.87
C MET A 604 42.64 -22.98 -21.54
N GLU A 605 43.92 -23.36 -21.63
CA GLU A 605 44.96 -22.59 -22.33
C GLU A 605 44.65 -22.45 -23.83
N ILE A 606 44.18 -23.52 -24.50
CA ILE A 606 43.76 -23.45 -25.91
C ILE A 606 42.59 -22.48 -26.08
N LEU A 607 41.54 -22.57 -25.25
CA LEU A 607 40.41 -21.63 -25.31
C LEU A 607 40.84 -20.18 -25.07
N ILE A 608 41.71 -19.93 -24.08
CA ILE A 608 42.22 -18.59 -23.78
C ILE A 608 43.09 -18.07 -24.93
N SER A 609 43.98 -18.91 -25.48
CA SER A 609 44.83 -18.56 -26.62
C SER A 609 44.00 -18.23 -27.86
N GLY A 610 42.90 -18.96 -28.07
CA GLY A 610 41.98 -18.70 -29.17
C GLY A 610 41.26 -17.36 -29.05
N LEU A 611 40.84 -16.98 -27.83
CA LEU A 611 40.23 -15.67 -27.58
C LEU A 611 41.22 -14.50 -27.70
N ALA A 612 42.53 -14.76 -27.57
CA ALA A 612 43.59 -13.75 -27.64
C ALA A 612 44.11 -13.50 -29.06
N THR A 613 43.91 -14.44 -29.99
CA THR A 613 44.19 -14.22 -31.40
C THR A 613 43.01 -13.50 -32.03
N ASP A 614 43.19 -12.24 -32.44
CA ASP A 614 42.16 -11.43 -33.13
C ASP A 614 41.70 -12.00 -34.50
N ASP A 615 42.11 -13.22 -34.85
CA ASP A 615 41.70 -13.94 -36.07
C ASP A 615 40.42 -14.78 -35.83
N TRP A 616 39.33 -14.08 -35.49
CA TRP A 616 37.99 -14.66 -35.31
C TRP A 616 37.42 -15.29 -36.59
N THR A 617 38.04 -15.02 -37.75
CA THR A 617 37.65 -15.53 -39.06
C THR A 617 38.08 -16.98 -39.30
N ASN A 618 39.21 -17.41 -38.75
CA ASN A 618 39.69 -18.80 -38.91
C ASN A 618 39.12 -19.76 -37.85
N GLN A 619 38.72 -19.27 -36.67
CA GLN A 619 38.17 -20.12 -35.59
C GLN A 619 36.70 -20.49 -35.76
N ALA A 620 35.97 -19.80 -36.64
CA ALA A 620 34.56 -20.07 -36.92
C ALA A 620 34.34 -21.18 -37.97
N ARG A 621 35.40 -21.63 -38.64
CA ARG A 621 35.40 -22.79 -39.54
C ARG A 621 35.76 -24.05 -38.77
#